data_AF-A0A9E3AQP6-F1
#
_entry.id   AF-A0A9E3AQP6-F1
#
_cell.length_a   1.000
_cell.length_b   1.000
_cell.length_c   1.000
_cell.angle_alpha   90.00
_cell.angle_beta   90.00
_cell.angle_gamma   90.00
#
_symmetry.space_group_name_H-M   'P 1'
#
loop_
_entity.id
_entity.type
_entity.pdbx_description
1 polymer ?
#
loop_
_entity_poly.entity_id
_entity_poly.type
_entity_poly.pdbx_seq_one_letter_code
_entity_poly.pdbx_strand_id
1 'polypeptide(L)' 'MPTPSAAVLKITLDDVEPTVMRRVVVPADIRLDRLHLIIQAAMGWTNSHLYEFRIGGAGWGEPDPDGLYDGPLDAKKPA' A
#
# COMPACT_ATOMS: atom_id res chain seq x y z
N MET A 1 17.20 2.25 21.71
CA MET A 1 16.54 2.14 20.38
C MET A 1 15.07 2.44 20.60
N PRO A 2 14.40 3.27 19.77
CA PRO A 2 12.96 3.46 19.91
C PRO A 2 12.28 2.10 19.75
N THR A 3 11.28 1.80 20.58
CA THR A 3 10.46 0.61 20.43
C THR A 3 9.72 0.72 19.10
N PRO A 4 9.82 -0.26 18.19
CA PRO A 4 9.03 -0.23 16.97
C PRO A 4 7.55 -0.27 17.35
N SER A 5 6.85 0.84 17.10
CA SER A 5 5.41 0.92 17.27
C SER A 5 4.75 0.08 16.19
N ALA A 6 3.68 -0.63 16.52
CA ALA A 6 2.90 -1.42 15.58
C ALA A 6 1.52 -0.78 15.35
N ALA A 7 1.04 -0.85 14.11
CA ALA A 7 -0.30 -0.43 13.71
C ALA A 7 -1.15 -1.64 13.32
N VAL A 8 -2.43 -1.61 13.70
CA VAL A 8 -3.43 -2.59 13.23
C VAL A 8 -4.21 -1.94 12.11
N LEU A 9 -4.06 -2.46 10.89
CA LEU A 9 -4.77 -1.97 9.71
C LEU A 9 -5.96 -2.87 9.41
N LYS A 10 -7.10 -2.25 9.10
CA LYS A 10 -8.27 -2.91 8.51
C LYS A 10 -8.27 -2.60 7.02
N ILE A 11 -8.24 -3.64 6.20
CA ILE A 11 -8.26 -3.55 4.74
C ILE A 11 -9.60 -4.11 4.26
N THR A 12 -10.34 -3.34 3.48
CA THR A 12 -11.62 -3.73 2.88
C THR A 12 -11.51 -3.63 1.36
N LEU A 13 -12.13 -4.57 0.65
CA LEU A 13 -12.37 -4.40 -0.79
C LEU A 13 -13.70 -3.68 -0.98
N ASP A 14 -13.64 -2.54 -1.66
CA ASP A 14 -14.82 -1.78 -2.02
C ASP A 14 -15.60 -2.51 -3.13
N ASP A 15 -16.90 -2.26 -3.21
CA ASP A 15 -17.80 -2.78 -4.25
C ASP A 15 -17.92 -4.33 -4.32
N VAL A 16 -17.64 -5.05 -3.23
CA VAL A 16 -17.79 -6.52 -3.12
C VAL A 16 -18.76 -6.91 -2.01
N GLU A 17 -19.74 -7.77 -2.34
CA GLU A 17 -20.68 -8.38 -1.39
C GLU A 17 -20.59 -9.92 -1.46
N PRO A 18 -20.42 -10.64 -0.32
CA PRO A 18 -20.24 -10.10 1.03
C PRO A 18 -18.88 -9.40 1.21
N THR A 19 -18.82 -8.44 2.14
CA THR A 19 -17.62 -7.64 2.39
C THR A 19 -16.38 -8.52 2.58
N VAL A 20 -15.38 -8.34 1.73
CA VAL A 20 -14.07 -8.96 1.89
C VAL A 20 -13.19 -8.06 2.75
N MET A 21 -12.81 -8.54 3.92
CA MET A 21 -11.99 -7.79 4.89
C MET A 21 -10.81 -8.61 5.41
N ARG A 22 -9.69 -7.93 5.65
CA ARG A 22 -8.49 -8.45 6.32
C ARG A 22 -8.05 -7.50 7.42
N ARG A 23 -7.52 -8.04 8.52
CA ARG A 23 -6.82 -7.27 9.55
C ARG A 23 -5.37 -7.73 9.62
N VAL A 24 -4.44 -6.78 9.54
CA VAL A 24 -3.00 -7.06 9.58
C VAL A 24 -2.32 -6.18 10.63
N VAL A 25 -1.26 -6.70 11.24
CA VAL A 25 -0.39 -5.95 12.15
C VAL A 25 0.91 -5.65 11.42
N VAL A 26 1.29 -4.38 11.35
CA VAL A 26 2.49 -3.92 10.63
C VAL A 26 3.28 -2.95 11.50
N PRO A 27 4.59 -2.76 11.25
CA PRO A 27 5.32 -1.62 11.80
C PRO A 27 4.62 -0.31 11.44
N ALA A 28 4.52 0.62 12.39
CA ALA A 28 3.86 1.91 12.18
C ALA A 28 4.61 2.80 11.16
N ASP A 29 5.89 2.52 10.93
CA ASP A 29 6.79 3.16 9.97
C ASP A 29 6.99 2.31 8.69
N ILE A 30 6.10 1.34 8.43
CA ILE A 30 6.20 0.52 7.22
C ILE A 30 6.15 1.39 5.95
N ARG A 31 7.10 1.16 5.04
CA ARG A 31 7.09 1.77 3.70
C ARG A 31 5.90 1.27 2.88
N LEU A 32 5.35 2.14 2.03
CA LEU A 32 4.12 1.85 1.28
C LEU A 32 4.29 0.70 0.27
N ASP A 33 5.46 0.58 -0.37
CA ASP A 33 5.79 -0.56 -1.24
C ASP A 33 5.76 -1.91 -0.48
N ARG A 34 6.15 -1.92 0.79
CA ARG A 34 6.07 -3.12 1.64
C ARG A 34 4.64 -3.39 2.10
N LEU A 35 3.89 -2.35 2.42
CA LEU A 35 2.46 -2.48 2.74
C LEU A 35 1.68 -3.07 1.55
N HIS A 36 1.99 -2.65 0.31
CA HIS A 36 1.42 -3.24 -0.90
C HIS A 36 1.62 -4.75 -0.96
N LEU A 37 2.83 -5.25 -0.72
CA LEU A 37 3.10 -6.69 -0.73
C LEU A 37 2.32 -7.45 0.35
N ILE A 38 2.11 -6.83 1.52
CA ILE A 38 1.27 -7.40 2.58
C ILE A 38 -0.19 -7.48 2.13
N ILE A 39 -0.71 -6.43 1.48
CA ILE A 39 -2.07 -6.42 0.93
C ILE A 39 -2.23 -7.49 -0.14
N GLN A 40 -1.27 -7.59 -1.08
CA GLN A 40 -1.25 -8.62 -2.12
C GLN A 40 -1.36 -10.02 -1.51
N ALA A 41 -0.51 -10.33 -0.54
CA ALA A 41 -0.53 -11.63 0.14
C ALA A 41 -1.84 -11.86 0.92
N ALA A 42 -2.34 -10.86 1.65
CA ALA A 42 -3.55 -10.98 2.47
C ALA A 42 -4.83 -11.19 1.62
N MET A 43 -4.85 -10.64 0.40
CA MET A 43 -5.95 -10.80 -0.55
C MET A 43 -5.79 -12.03 -1.47
N GLY A 44 -4.62 -12.67 -1.50
CA GLY A 44 -4.32 -13.77 -2.41
C GLY A 44 -4.07 -13.32 -3.84
N TRP A 45 -3.63 -12.08 -4.02
CA TRP A 45 -3.26 -11.51 -5.32
C TRP A 45 -1.80 -11.78 -5.69
N THR A 46 -1.49 -11.67 -6.97
CA THR A 46 -0.24 -12.12 -7.58
C THR A 46 0.73 -11.00 -7.97
N ASN A 47 0.45 -9.76 -7.54
CA ASN A 47 1.27 -8.59 -7.87
C ASN A 47 1.45 -8.37 -9.39
N SER A 48 0.39 -8.60 -10.17
CA SER A 48 0.44 -8.59 -11.64
C SER A 48 0.14 -7.23 -12.29
N HIS A 49 -0.29 -6.24 -11.51
CA HIS A 49 -0.66 -4.90 -11.98
C HIS A 49 -0.01 -3.82 -11.10
N LEU A 50 0.08 -2.61 -11.66
CA LEU A 50 0.52 -1.42 -10.94
C LEU A 50 -0.45 -1.06 -9.80
N TYR A 51 0.04 -0.31 -8.82
CA TYR A 51 -0.70 0.11 -7.65
C TYR A 51 -0.37 1.57 -7.28
N GLU A 52 -1.28 2.21 -6.55
CA GLU A 52 -1.11 3.54 -5.97
C GLU A 52 -1.82 3.61 -4.61
N PHE A 53 -1.19 4.23 -3.62
CA PHE A 53 -1.81 4.69 -2.38
C PHE A 53 -2.11 6.19 -2.46
N ARG A 54 -3.32 6.60 -2.10
CA ARG A 54 -3.71 8.02 -2.06
C ARG A 54 -3.80 8.51 -0.62
N ILE A 55 -2.96 9.48 -0.27
CA ILE A 55 -2.85 10.05 1.08
C ILE A 55 -2.81 11.58 0.97
N GLY A 56 -3.75 12.27 1.60
CA GLY A 56 -3.74 13.74 1.66
C GLY A 56 -3.74 14.43 0.29
N GLY A 57 -4.29 13.81 -0.76
CA GLY A 57 -4.31 14.34 -2.12
C GLY A 57 -3.10 13.94 -3.00
N ALA A 58 -2.07 13.32 -2.42
CA ALA A 58 -0.92 12.80 -3.15
C ALA A 58 -1.06 11.29 -3.42
N GLY A 59 -0.56 10.84 -4.57
CA GLY A 59 -0.47 9.44 -4.96
C GLY A 59 0.95 8.88 -4.77
N TRP A 60 1.06 7.65 -4.26
CA TRP A 60 2.32 6.95 -3.99
C TRP A 60 2.28 5.54 -4.60
N GLY A 61 3.18 5.22 -5.52
CA GLY A 61 3.16 3.97 -6.27
C GLY A 61 4.51 3.68 -6.94
N GLU A 62 4.48 2.95 -8.06
CA GLU A 62 5.64 2.84 -8.93
C GLU A 62 5.67 4.08 -9.86
N PRO A 63 6.75 4.89 -9.83
CA PRO A 63 6.86 6.05 -10.71
C PRO A 63 6.97 5.61 -12.18
N ASP A 64 6.63 6.52 -13.09
CA ASP A 64 6.83 6.28 -14.52
C ASP A 64 8.33 6.04 -14.80
N PRO A 65 8.72 4.84 -15.29
CA PRO A 65 10.13 4.54 -15.55
C PRO A 65 10.74 5.43 -16.63
N ASP A 66 9.93 5.92 -17.56
CA ASP A 66 10.38 6.70 -18.72
C ASP A 66 10.18 8.21 -18.53
N GLY A 67 9.48 8.63 -17.46
CA GLY A 67 9.23 10.04 -17.13
C GLY A 67 8.43 10.80 -18.18
N LEU A 68 7.58 10.11 -18.93
CA LEU A 68 6.70 10.66 -19.96
C LEU A 68 5.47 11.37 -19.37
N TYR A 69 5.14 11.11 -18.11
CA TYR A 69 4.10 11.82 -17.36
C TYR A 69 4.44 11.94 -15.87
N ASP A 70 3.75 12.87 -15.18
CA ASP A 70 3.79 12.98 -13.72
C ASP A 70 3.00 11.81 -13.10
N GLY A 71 3.69 10.67 -12.97
CA GLY A 71 3.20 9.50 -12.25
C GLY A 71 3.14 9.71 -10.74
N PRO A 72 2.75 8.66 -9.98
CA PRO A 72 2.72 8.76 -8.53
C PRO A 72 4.13 8.99 -7.97
N LEU A 73 4.19 9.54 -6.76
CA LEU A 73 5.42 9.60 -5.98
C LEU A 73 5.94 8.18 -5.71
N ASP A 74 7.25 8.04 -5.57
CA ASP A 74 7.87 6.74 -5.35
C ASP A 74 7.49 6.17 -3.97
N ALA A 75 6.68 5.10 -3.94
CA ALA A 75 6.25 4.41 -2.73
C ALA A 75 7.40 3.77 -1.92
N LYS A 76 8.62 3.74 -2.49
CA LYS A 76 9.84 3.32 -1.79
C LYS A 76 10.38 4.43 -0.89
N LYS A 77 9.98 5.68 -1.10
CA LYS A 77 10.31 6.85 -0.27
C LYS A 77 9.27 7.01 0.86
N PRO A 78 9.66 7.60 1.99
CA PRO A 78 8.72 7.90 3.08
C PRO A 78 7.62 8.85 2.58
N ALA A 79 6.38 8.56 2.99
CA ALA A 79 5.18 9.34 2.69
C ALA A 79 5.08 10.62 3.53
#